data_AF-A0A963MHX6-F1
#
_entry.id   AF-A0A963MHX6-F1
#
_cell.length_a   1.000
_cell.length_b   1.000
_cell.length_c   1.000
_cell.angle_alpha   90.00
_cell.angle_beta   90.00
_cell.angle_gamma   90.00
#
_symmetry.space_group_name_H-M   'P 1'
#
loop_
_entity.id
_entity.type
_entity.pdbx_description
1 polymer ?
#
loop_
_entity_poly.entity_id
_entity_poly.type
_entity_poly.pdbx_seq_one_letter_code
_entity_poly.pdbx_strand_id
1 'polypeptide(L)'
;RGVLWHLVWPTLLAMVVWLILGIVLWDPMVAGVMDWIGHWDWVATRLESSDVGAAAVLVLVKIALGVLFLPVIYVTAALLVAVVALPIMLEKVAKIRYGDLEMRRGGTNTGSAINATVAVLVFIVGIILTLPFWLIPGVGLVASILLTAWLNQRAFGYDALMLHGDREEMPRLRQEHRAALLGLGTGCALLAYIPIVNLFAPAF
;
A
#
# COMPACT_ATOMS: atom_id res chain seq x y z
N ARG A 1 2.04 -11.86 23.91
CA ARG A 1 2.08 -10.38 23.95
C ARG A 1 3.19 -9.92 22.99
N GLY A 2 2.89 -9.12 21.96
CA GLY A 2 3.92 -8.65 21.01
C GLY A 2 3.60 -8.73 19.52
N VAL A 3 2.44 -9.24 19.10
CA VAL A 3 2.04 -9.23 17.67
C VAL A 3 1.61 -7.82 17.24
N LEU A 4 0.81 -7.12 18.06
CA LEU A 4 0.36 -5.75 17.78
C LEU A 4 1.51 -4.75 17.67
N TRP A 5 2.58 -4.91 18.45
CA TRP A 5 3.75 -4.03 18.34
C TRP A 5 4.38 -4.11 16.96
N HIS A 6 4.51 -5.31 16.39
CA HIS A 6 5.08 -5.53 15.06
C HIS A 6 4.30 -4.86 13.93
N LEU A 7 3.02 -4.56 14.16
CA LEU A 7 2.17 -3.86 13.20
C LEU A 7 2.34 -2.33 13.27
N VAL A 8 2.66 -1.80 14.45
CA VAL A 8 2.65 -0.36 14.73
C VAL A 8 4.04 0.28 14.60
N TRP A 9 5.11 -0.42 14.96
CA TRP A 9 6.45 0.20 14.90
C TRP A 9 6.91 0.61 13.49
N PRO A 10 6.61 -0.10 12.37
CA PRO A 10 7.06 0.33 11.05
C PRO A 10 6.33 1.58 10.58
N THR A 11 5.05 1.73 10.92
CA THR A 11 4.27 2.94 10.60
C THR A 11 4.74 4.13 11.44
N LEU A 12 5.02 3.92 12.74
CA LEU A 12 5.65 4.93 13.59
C LEU A 12 7.03 5.33 13.06
N LEU A 13 7.84 4.37 12.61
CA LEU A 13 9.14 4.66 12.01
C LEU A 13 8.99 5.53 10.76
N ALA A 14 8.07 5.17 9.85
CA ALA A 14 7.77 5.98 8.67
C ALA A 14 7.36 7.41 9.05
N MET A 15 6.46 7.54 10.03
CA MET A 15 5.99 8.83 10.52
C MET A 15 7.13 9.67 11.11
N VAL A 16 7.99 9.08 11.93
CA VAL A 16 9.14 9.78 12.52
C VAL A 16 10.15 10.20 11.45
N VAL A 17 10.46 9.32 10.50
CA VAL A 17 11.37 9.63 9.39
C VAL A 17 10.82 10.80 8.57
N TRP A 18 9.56 10.74 8.15
CA TRP A 18 8.94 11.81 7.37
C TRP A 18 8.71 13.09 8.16
N LEU A 19 8.50 13.02 9.47
CA LEU A 19 8.44 14.19 10.33
C LEU A 19 9.81 14.89 10.40
N ILE A 20 10.88 14.12 10.59
CA ILE A 20 12.26 14.65 10.61
C ILE A 20 12.60 15.25 9.24
N LEU A 21 12.33 14.53 8.15
CA LEU A 21 12.54 15.03 6.79
C LEU A 21 11.70 16.28 6.53
N GLY A 22 10.44 16.29 6.98
CA GLY A 22 9.55 17.44 6.86
C GLY A 22 10.09 18.66 7.58
N ILE A 23 10.64 18.52 8.79
CA ILE A 23 11.23 19.63 9.54
C ILE A 23 12.55 20.10 8.90
N VAL A 24 13.43 19.18 8.53
CA VAL A 24 14.79 19.49 8.04
C VAL A 24 14.78 20.02 6.60
N LEU A 25 13.90 19.47 5.76
CA LEU A 25 13.84 19.79 4.33
C LEU A 25 12.73 20.77 3.97
N TRP A 26 11.96 21.28 4.94
CA TRP A 26 10.84 22.18 4.66
C TRP A 26 11.24 23.38 3.79
N ASP A 27 12.20 24.17 4.27
CA ASP A 27 12.62 25.39 3.59
C ASP A 27 13.30 25.10 2.24
N PRO A 28 14.23 24.12 2.12
CA PRO A 28 14.76 23.70 0.83
C PRO A 28 13.71 23.23 -0.17
N MET A 29 12.68 22.49 0.27
CA MET A 29 11.63 21.99 -0.61
C MET A 29 10.72 23.13 -1.10
N VAL A 30 10.31 24.03 -0.19
CA VAL A 30 9.52 25.21 -0.57
C VAL A 30 10.32 26.10 -1.52
N ALA A 31 11.60 26.36 -1.21
CA ALA A 31 12.48 27.14 -2.07
C ALA A 31 12.66 26.49 -3.45
N GLY A 32 12.91 25.18 -3.51
CA GLY A 32 13.08 24.45 -4.77
C GLY A 32 11.82 24.45 -5.64
N VAL A 33 10.63 24.34 -5.03
CA VAL A 33 9.37 24.46 -5.78
C VAL A 33 9.14 25.89 -6.26
N MET A 34 9.40 26.90 -5.42
CA MET A 34 9.27 28.31 -5.81
C MET A 34 10.25 28.69 -6.92
N ASP A 35 11.49 28.19 -6.86
CA ASP A 35 12.50 28.35 -7.90
C ASP A 35 12.06 27.68 -9.21
N TRP A 36 11.56 26.44 -9.14
CA TRP A 36 11.02 25.74 -10.30
C TRP A 36 9.84 26.48 -10.95
N ILE A 37 8.95 27.08 -10.15
CA ILE A 37 7.87 27.94 -10.66
C ILE A 37 8.44 29.21 -11.31
N GLY A 38 9.48 29.79 -10.71
CA GLY A 38 10.16 30.99 -11.22
C GLY A 38 10.84 30.80 -12.58
N HIS A 39 11.16 29.57 -12.98
CA HIS A 39 11.69 29.27 -14.32
C HIS A 39 10.66 29.47 -15.45
N TRP A 40 9.38 29.66 -15.12
CA TRP A 40 8.33 29.88 -16.11
C TRP A 40 8.08 31.39 -16.24
N ASP A 41 8.62 31.99 -17.31
CA ASP A 41 8.62 33.45 -17.53
C ASP A 41 7.27 34.14 -17.30
N TRP A 42 6.17 33.50 -17.74
CA TRP A 42 4.82 34.04 -17.57
C TRP A 42 4.33 34.05 -16.12
N VAL A 43 4.78 33.08 -15.30
CA VAL A 43 4.48 33.03 -13.87
C VAL A 43 5.35 34.01 -13.10
N ALA A 44 6.65 34.06 -13.42
CA ALA A 44 7.60 34.97 -12.80
C ALA A 44 7.16 36.43 -12.98
N THR A 45 6.82 36.84 -14.20
CA THR A 45 6.31 38.19 -14.50
C THR A 45 5.05 38.52 -13.68
N ARG A 46 4.19 37.52 -13.43
CA ARG A 46 2.96 37.71 -12.66
C ARG A 46 3.23 37.81 -11.15
N LEU A 47 4.16 37.02 -10.64
CA LEU A 47 4.63 37.07 -9.25
C LEU A 47 5.29 38.42 -8.93
N GLU A 48 6.16 38.91 -9.81
CA GLU A 48 6.83 40.22 -9.67
C GLU A 48 5.84 41.39 -9.74
N SER A 49 4.73 41.23 -10.46
CA SER A 49 3.71 42.28 -10.58
C SER A 49 2.89 42.53 -9.30
N SER A 50 2.95 41.64 -8.30
CA SER A 50 2.15 41.76 -7.07
C SER A 50 2.74 41.00 -5.89
N ASP A 51 3.15 41.74 -4.85
CA ASP A 51 3.63 41.16 -3.57
C ASP A 51 2.57 40.27 -2.90
N VAL A 52 1.29 40.69 -2.97
CA VAL A 52 0.16 39.91 -2.41
C VAL A 52 -0.03 38.60 -3.20
N GLY A 53 0.11 38.66 -4.53
CA GLY A 53 0.06 37.46 -5.38
C GLY A 53 1.20 36.48 -5.07
N ALA A 54 2.42 36.99 -4.91
CA ALA A 54 3.57 36.18 -4.53
C ALA A 54 3.40 35.52 -3.15
N ALA A 55 2.91 36.26 -2.16
CA ALA A 55 2.60 35.71 -0.84
C ALA A 55 1.52 34.63 -0.90
N ALA A 56 0.46 34.83 -1.70
CA ALA A 56 -0.60 33.85 -1.88
C ALA A 56 -0.10 32.55 -2.52
N VAL A 57 0.75 32.65 -3.55
CA VAL A 57 1.37 31.49 -4.20
C VAL A 57 2.28 30.74 -3.22
N LEU A 58 3.09 31.44 -2.44
CA LEU A 58 3.94 30.81 -1.42
C LEU A 58 3.12 30.01 -0.40
N VAL A 59 2.00 30.57 0.08
CA VAL A 59 1.09 29.85 0.99
C VAL A 59 0.50 28.63 0.30
N LEU A 60 0.07 28.75 -0.94
CA LEU A 60 -0.48 27.62 -1.72
C LEU A 60 0.56 26.51 -1.91
N VAL A 61 1.81 26.83 -2.21
CA VAL A 61 2.91 25.86 -2.33
C VAL A 61 3.12 25.13 -1.00
N LYS A 62 3.15 25.86 0.13
CA LYS A 62 3.28 25.25 1.47
C LYS A 62 2.14 24.28 1.77
N ILE A 63 0.90 24.66 1.46
CA ILE A 63 -0.27 23.79 1.64
C ILE A 63 -0.17 22.57 0.73
N ALA A 64 0.13 22.76 -0.56
CA ALA A 64 0.25 21.68 -1.53
C ALA A 64 1.34 20.68 -1.13
N LEU A 65 2.50 21.15 -0.71
CA LEU A 65 3.57 20.32 -0.16
C LEU A 65 3.10 19.56 1.08
N GLY A 66 2.49 20.24 2.06
CA GLY A 66 1.96 19.58 3.26
C GLY A 66 0.95 18.48 2.95
N VAL A 67 0.05 18.71 2.00
CA VAL A 67 -0.92 17.71 1.53
C VAL A 67 -0.22 16.55 0.80
N LEU A 68 0.82 16.82 0.01
CA LEU A 68 1.60 15.80 -0.71
C LEU A 68 2.39 14.88 0.25
N PHE A 69 2.79 15.36 1.42
CA PHE A 69 3.42 14.50 2.43
C PHE A 69 2.49 13.38 2.90
N LEU A 70 1.18 13.61 2.99
CA LEU A 70 0.21 12.60 3.46
C LEU A 70 0.23 11.29 2.65
N PRO A 71 0.03 11.29 1.31
CA PRO A 71 0.08 10.07 0.53
C PRO A 71 1.48 9.45 0.52
N VAL A 72 2.55 10.25 0.56
CA VAL A 72 3.92 9.73 0.54
C VAL A 72 4.27 9.03 1.86
N ILE A 73 3.88 9.60 3.00
CA ILE A 73 3.97 8.97 4.32
C ILE A 73 3.20 7.65 4.33
N TYR A 74 1.96 7.68 3.83
CA TYR A 74 1.10 6.50 3.76
C TYR A 74 1.73 5.37 2.94
N VAL A 75 2.20 5.67 1.73
CA VAL A 75 2.87 4.68 0.86
C VAL A 75 4.13 4.13 1.51
N THR A 76 4.95 4.99 2.12
CA THR A 76 6.19 4.56 2.80
C THR A 76 5.87 3.65 3.99
N ALA A 77 4.87 4.01 4.79
CA ALA A 77 4.42 3.22 5.92
C ALA A 77 3.89 1.85 5.47
N ALA A 78 3.04 1.82 4.43
CA ALA A 78 2.50 0.59 3.86
C ALA A 78 3.62 -0.31 3.33
N LEU A 79 4.63 0.24 2.65
CA LEU A 79 5.80 -0.51 2.18
C LEU A 79 6.61 -1.12 3.33
N LEU A 80 6.88 -0.35 4.39
CA LEU A 80 7.59 -0.87 5.56
C LEU A 80 6.82 -1.98 6.27
N VAL A 81 5.49 -1.85 6.39
CA VAL A 81 4.63 -2.91 6.94
C VAL A 81 4.68 -4.15 6.06
N ALA A 82 4.53 -3.99 4.74
CA ALA A 82 4.53 -5.11 3.81
C ALA A 82 5.86 -5.89 3.82
N VAL A 83 6.99 -5.18 3.79
CA VAL A 83 8.32 -5.79 3.70
C VAL A 83 8.80 -6.34 5.05
N VAL A 84 8.42 -5.71 6.17
CA VAL A 84 8.99 -6.05 7.48
C VAL A 84 7.97 -6.68 8.44
N ALA A 85 6.80 -6.06 8.62
CA ALA A 85 5.85 -6.53 9.62
C ALA A 85 5.15 -7.83 9.20
N LEU A 86 4.65 -7.90 7.97
CA LEU A 86 3.95 -9.08 7.46
C LEU A 86 4.76 -10.38 7.60
N PRO A 87 6.03 -10.47 7.13
CA PRO A 87 6.79 -11.71 7.27
C PRO A 87 7.03 -12.11 8.74
N ILE A 88 7.32 -11.14 9.62
CA ILE A 88 7.49 -11.39 11.07
C ILE A 88 6.19 -11.91 11.69
N MET A 89 5.05 -11.32 11.32
CA MET A 89 3.74 -11.75 11.80
C MET A 89 3.39 -13.15 11.30
N LEU A 90 3.60 -13.43 10.02
CA LEU A 90 3.37 -14.75 9.43
C LEU A 90 4.22 -15.83 10.12
N GLU A 91 5.50 -15.56 10.38
CA GLU A 91 6.37 -16.51 11.09
C GLU A 91 5.90 -16.75 12.54
N LYS A 92 5.46 -15.71 13.25
CA LYS A 92 4.92 -15.86 14.61
C LYS A 92 3.61 -16.64 14.62
N VAL A 93 2.69 -16.36 13.69
CA VAL A 93 1.42 -17.07 13.58
C VAL A 93 1.67 -18.54 13.26
N ALA A 94 2.59 -18.83 12.33
CA ALA A 94 3.03 -20.19 12.03
C ALA A 94 3.50 -20.93 13.29
N LYS A 95 4.41 -20.34 14.08
CA LYS A 95 4.92 -20.97 15.30
C LYS A 95 3.88 -21.16 16.41
N ILE A 96 2.93 -20.21 16.55
CA ILE A 96 1.98 -20.19 17.67
C ILE A 96 0.74 -21.05 17.40
N ARG A 97 0.18 -21.00 16.18
CA ARG A 97 -1.07 -21.72 15.84
C ARG A 97 -0.88 -22.95 14.97
N TYR A 98 0.29 -23.11 14.37
CA TYR A 98 0.59 -24.15 13.41
C TYR A 98 1.96 -24.79 13.68
N GLY A 99 2.44 -24.76 14.94
CA GLY A 99 3.77 -25.27 15.31
C GLY A 99 3.93 -26.78 15.15
N ASP A 100 2.80 -27.47 15.02
CA ASP A 100 2.62 -28.88 14.73
C ASP A 100 2.63 -29.21 13.23
N LEU A 101 2.59 -28.21 12.35
CA LEU A 101 2.73 -28.39 10.90
C LEU A 101 4.21 -28.40 10.48
N GLU A 102 4.58 -29.39 9.68
CA GLU A 102 5.92 -29.52 9.14
C GLU A 102 6.24 -28.37 8.17
N MET A 103 7.38 -27.70 8.38
CA MET A 103 7.83 -26.64 7.46
C MET A 103 8.46 -27.24 6.20
N ARG A 104 7.63 -27.60 5.21
CA ARG A 104 8.10 -28.22 3.97
C ARG A 104 8.80 -27.27 2.99
N ARG A 105 8.63 -25.95 3.17
CA ARG A 105 9.33 -24.88 2.42
C ARG A 105 9.29 -25.09 0.89
N GLY A 106 8.14 -25.48 0.33
CA GLY A 106 8.00 -25.74 -1.10
C GLY A 106 8.13 -24.48 -1.98
N GLY A 107 7.85 -23.29 -1.43
CA GLY A 107 8.00 -22.01 -2.13
C GLY A 107 9.32 -21.30 -1.84
N THR A 108 9.56 -20.17 -2.52
CA THR A 108 10.75 -19.33 -2.33
C THR A 108 10.39 -17.84 -2.30
N ASN A 109 11.19 -17.02 -1.63
CA ASN A 109 11.01 -15.56 -1.62
C ASN A 109 11.01 -14.97 -3.05
N THR A 110 11.84 -15.52 -3.94
CA THR A 110 11.83 -15.16 -5.37
C THR A 110 10.50 -15.51 -6.04
N GLY A 111 9.94 -16.67 -5.73
CA GLY A 111 8.63 -17.09 -6.22
C GLY A 111 7.49 -16.21 -5.70
N SER A 112 7.59 -15.77 -4.44
CA SER A 112 6.67 -14.78 -3.85
C SER A 112 6.74 -13.45 -4.59
N ALA A 113 7.95 -12.93 -4.83
CA ALA A 113 8.16 -11.70 -5.58
C ALA A 113 7.58 -11.77 -6.99
N ILE A 114 7.87 -12.84 -7.75
CA ILE A 114 7.31 -13.04 -9.10
C ILE A 114 5.79 -13.14 -9.04
N ASN A 115 5.24 -13.91 -8.10
CA ASN A 115 3.79 -14.06 -7.94
C ASN A 115 3.12 -12.71 -7.63
N ALA A 116 3.71 -11.90 -6.75
CA ALA A 116 3.23 -10.56 -6.43
C ALA A 116 3.31 -9.62 -7.65
N THR A 117 4.44 -9.61 -8.38
CA THR A 117 4.60 -8.79 -9.59
C THR A 117 3.56 -9.14 -10.65
N VAL A 118 3.35 -10.43 -10.93
CA VAL A 118 2.33 -10.89 -11.87
C VAL A 118 0.93 -10.49 -11.39
N ALA A 119 0.65 -10.62 -10.09
CA ALA A 119 -0.64 -10.23 -9.53
C ALA A 119 -0.91 -8.72 -9.72
N VAL A 120 0.08 -7.86 -9.46
CA VAL A 120 -0.01 -6.42 -9.67
C VAL A 120 -0.22 -6.07 -11.14
N LEU A 121 0.51 -6.71 -12.06
CA LEU A 121 0.32 -6.48 -13.50
C LEU A 121 -1.08 -6.86 -13.96
N VAL A 122 -1.61 -8.01 -13.53
CA VAL A 122 -2.98 -8.42 -13.84
C VAL A 122 -4.01 -7.50 -13.21
N PHE A 123 -3.76 -7.01 -11.99
CA PHE A 123 -4.62 -6.04 -11.33
C PHE A 123 -4.68 -4.72 -12.10
N ILE A 124 -3.54 -4.19 -12.58
CA ILE A 124 -3.50 -2.98 -13.42
C ILE A 124 -4.32 -3.18 -14.69
N VAL A 125 -4.13 -4.31 -15.38
CA VAL A 125 -4.94 -4.65 -16.57
C VAL A 125 -6.42 -4.73 -16.20
N GLY A 126 -6.77 -5.35 -15.08
CA GLY A 126 -8.13 -5.43 -14.56
C GLY A 126 -8.76 -4.05 -14.30
N ILE A 127 -8.02 -3.13 -13.69
CA ILE A 127 -8.47 -1.74 -13.51
C ILE A 127 -8.77 -1.12 -14.87
N ILE A 128 -7.81 -1.16 -15.81
CA ILE A 128 -7.97 -0.55 -17.14
C ILE A 128 -9.21 -1.12 -17.86
N LEU A 129 -9.40 -2.43 -17.82
CA LEU A 129 -10.55 -3.10 -18.42
C LEU A 129 -11.87 -2.75 -17.73
N THR A 130 -11.85 -2.44 -16.44
CA THR A 130 -13.07 -2.08 -15.70
C THR A 130 -13.45 -0.61 -15.88
N LEU A 131 -12.52 0.29 -16.23
CA LEU A 131 -12.78 1.74 -16.39
C LEU A 131 -14.04 2.09 -17.21
N PRO A 132 -14.31 1.47 -18.38
CA PRO A 132 -15.52 1.78 -19.15
C PRO A 132 -16.81 1.50 -18.37
N PHE A 133 -16.79 0.54 -17.45
CA PHE A 133 -17.95 0.12 -16.66
C PHE A 133 -18.17 0.99 -15.41
N TRP A 134 -17.21 1.83 -15.02
CA TRP A 134 -17.34 2.69 -13.84
C TRP A 134 -18.39 3.78 -14.00
N LEU A 135 -18.79 4.10 -15.24
CA LEU A 135 -19.90 5.02 -15.52
C LEU A 135 -21.25 4.49 -15.02
N ILE A 136 -21.35 3.17 -14.79
CA ILE A 136 -22.54 2.56 -14.21
C ILE A 136 -22.46 2.69 -12.68
N PRO A 137 -23.43 3.35 -12.03
CA PRO A 137 -23.43 3.52 -10.59
C PRO A 137 -23.28 2.19 -9.84
N GLY A 138 -22.35 2.15 -8.88
CA GLY A 138 -22.06 0.98 -8.06
C GLY A 138 -21.09 -0.04 -8.67
N VAL A 139 -20.95 -0.11 -10.00
CA VAL A 139 -20.07 -1.10 -10.65
C VAL A 139 -18.60 -0.83 -10.36
N GLY A 140 -18.17 0.43 -10.35
CA GLY A 140 -16.79 0.77 -9.99
C GLY A 140 -16.40 0.33 -8.57
N LEU A 141 -17.35 0.43 -7.62
CA LEU A 141 -17.14 -0.02 -6.24
C LEU A 141 -17.00 -1.55 -6.18
N VAL A 142 -17.93 -2.28 -6.80
CA VAL A 142 -17.89 -3.74 -6.85
C VAL A 142 -16.62 -4.24 -7.55
N ALA A 143 -16.26 -3.64 -8.68
CA ALA A 143 -15.04 -3.96 -9.41
C ALA A 143 -13.80 -3.72 -8.55
N SER A 144 -13.72 -2.58 -7.85
CA SER A 144 -12.60 -2.27 -6.95
C SER A 144 -12.47 -3.31 -5.84
N ILE A 145 -13.57 -3.66 -5.16
CA ILE A 145 -13.56 -4.66 -4.08
C ILE A 145 -13.12 -6.02 -4.61
N LEU A 146 -13.68 -6.48 -5.73
CA LEU A 146 -13.36 -7.79 -6.30
C LEU A 146 -11.93 -7.87 -6.83
N LEU A 147 -11.44 -6.82 -7.48
CA LEU A 147 -10.05 -6.76 -7.97
C LEU A 147 -9.07 -6.76 -6.81
N THR A 148 -9.33 -6.00 -5.75
CA THR A 148 -8.49 -5.97 -4.54
C THR A 148 -8.53 -7.30 -3.81
N ALA A 149 -9.72 -7.89 -3.66
CA ALA A 149 -9.87 -9.23 -3.08
C ALA A 149 -9.06 -10.29 -3.83
N TRP A 150 -9.13 -10.25 -5.17
CA TRP A 150 -8.37 -11.14 -6.03
C TRP A 150 -6.85 -10.90 -5.93
N LEU A 151 -6.40 -9.65 -5.92
CA LEU A 151 -5.00 -9.28 -5.75
C LEU A 151 -4.44 -9.82 -4.43
N ASN A 152 -5.15 -9.58 -3.32
CA ASN A 152 -4.77 -10.02 -1.98
C ASN A 152 -4.73 -11.55 -1.89
N GLN A 153 -5.75 -12.22 -2.42
CA GLN A 153 -5.79 -13.67 -2.51
C GLN A 153 -4.63 -14.24 -3.35
N ARG A 154 -4.26 -13.56 -4.43
CA ARG A 154 -3.18 -13.99 -5.33
C ARG A 154 -1.82 -13.82 -4.65
N ALA A 155 -1.56 -12.69 -4.02
CA ALA A 155 -0.31 -12.38 -3.32
C ALA A 155 -0.18 -13.22 -2.04
N PHE A 156 -1.05 -13.00 -1.05
CA PHE A 156 -0.94 -13.63 0.27
C PHE A 156 -1.19 -15.14 0.25
N GLY A 157 -1.98 -15.64 -0.70
CA GLY A 157 -2.22 -17.07 -0.84
C GLY A 157 -0.95 -17.87 -1.20
N TYR A 158 -0.01 -17.25 -1.93
CA TYR A 158 1.31 -17.89 -2.16
C TYR A 158 2.15 -17.84 -0.89
N ASP A 159 2.22 -16.68 -0.24
CA ASP A 159 3.08 -16.46 0.93
C ASP A 159 2.68 -17.34 2.12
N ALA A 160 1.37 -17.54 2.33
CA ALA A 160 0.84 -18.39 3.38
C ALA A 160 1.22 -19.87 3.20
N LEU A 161 1.25 -20.35 1.94
CA LEU A 161 1.54 -21.75 1.63
C LEU A 161 3.04 -22.00 1.45
N MET A 162 3.82 -20.99 1.07
CA MET A 162 5.24 -21.15 0.74
C MET A 162 6.07 -21.80 1.86
N LEU A 163 5.74 -21.52 3.11
CA LEU A 163 6.49 -22.03 4.26
C LEU A 163 6.16 -23.48 4.62
N HIS A 164 4.97 -23.98 4.27
CA HIS A 164 4.43 -25.26 4.80
C HIS A 164 3.94 -26.23 3.71
N GLY A 165 3.55 -25.74 2.54
CA GLY A 165 3.08 -26.57 1.44
C GLY A 165 4.22 -27.13 0.60
N ASP A 166 4.02 -28.33 0.07
CA ASP A 166 4.89 -28.91 -0.95
C ASP A 166 4.68 -28.25 -2.32
N ARG A 167 5.70 -28.32 -3.18
CA ARG A 167 5.67 -27.71 -4.53
C ARG A 167 4.47 -28.16 -5.36
N GLU A 168 4.04 -29.41 -5.20
CA GLU A 168 2.90 -29.99 -5.92
C GLU A 168 1.55 -29.65 -5.26
N GLU A 169 1.52 -29.50 -3.93
CA GLU A 169 0.30 -29.22 -3.17
C GLU A 169 -0.11 -27.77 -3.23
N MET A 170 0.85 -26.84 -3.24
CA MET A 170 0.61 -25.40 -3.31
C MET A 170 -0.36 -24.98 -4.44
N PRO A 171 -0.14 -25.36 -5.72
CA PRO A 171 -1.08 -25.01 -6.78
C PRO A 171 -2.43 -25.71 -6.63
N ARG A 172 -2.46 -26.97 -6.15
CA ARG A 172 -3.70 -27.74 -5.99
C ARG A 172 -4.62 -27.11 -4.93
N LEU A 173 -4.09 -26.83 -3.74
CA LEU A 173 -4.85 -26.22 -2.64
C LEU A 173 -5.43 -24.85 -3.01
N ARG A 174 -4.67 -24.04 -3.75
CA ARG A 174 -5.16 -22.74 -4.23
C ARG A 174 -6.30 -22.86 -5.24
N GLN A 175 -6.28 -23.89 -6.08
CA GLN A 175 -7.33 -24.14 -7.06
C GLN A 175 -8.61 -24.70 -6.41
N GLU A 176 -8.45 -25.67 -5.50
CA GLU A 176 -9.55 -26.30 -4.76
C GLU A 176 -10.29 -25.28 -3.87
N HIS A 177 -9.55 -24.43 -3.15
CA HIS A 177 -10.13 -23.46 -2.22
C HIS A 177 -10.28 -22.04 -2.78
N ARG A 178 -10.26 -21.87 -4.11
CA ARG A 178 -10.29 -20.55 -4.75
C ARG A 178 -11.43 -19.64 -4.26
N ALA A 179 -12.64 -20.20 -4.10
CA ALA A 179 -13.82 -19.44 -3.70
C ALA A 179 -13.76 -19.02 -2.23
N ALA A 180 -13.29 -19.91 -1.35
CA ALA A 180 -13.09 -19.60 0.05
C ALA A 180 -12.00 -18.52 0.24
N LEU A 181 -10.89 -18.63 -0.51
CA LEU A 181 -9.82 -17.64 -0.48
C LEU A 181 -10.29 -16.28 -1.04
N LEU A 182 -11.10 -16.26 -2.10
CA LEU A 182 -11.71 -15.03 -2.61
C LEU A 182 -12.70 -14.42 -1.62
N GLY A 183 -13.49 -15.25 -0.92
CA GLY A 183 -14.39 -14.80 0.14
C GLY A 183 -13.63 -14.14 1.29
N LEU A 184 -12.51 -14.73 1.72
CA LEU A 184 -11.59 -14.14 2.70
C LEU A 184 -11.02 -12.82 2.18
N GLY A 185 -10.49 -12.79 0.96
CA GLY A 185 -9.96 -11.57 0.34
C GLY A 185 -11.01 -10.46 0.23
N THR A 186 -12.26 -10.82 -0.08
CA THR A 186 -13.39 -9.89 -0.16
C THR A 186 -13.76 -9.36 1.23
N GLY A 187 -13.81 -10.23 2.24
CA GLY A 187 -14.02 -9.82 3.62
C GLY A 187 -12.93 -8.84 4.09
N CYS A 188 -11.67 -9.15 3.83
CA CYS A 188 -10.54 -8.26 4.11
C CYS A 188 -10.64 -6.92 3.36
N ALA A 189 -10.97 -6.96 2.06
CA ALA A 189 -11.15 -5.75 1.26
C ALA A 189 -12.30 -4.87 1.81
N LEU A 190 -13.42 -5.47 2.22
CA LEU A 190 -14.54 -4.77 2.85
C LEU A 190 -14.16 -4.16 4.21
N LEU A 191 -13.39 -4.89 5.03
CA LEU A 191 -12.90 -4.39 6.30
C LEU A 191 -12.00 -3.16 6.15
N ALA A 192 -11.24 -3.05 5.04
CA ALA A 192 -10.42 -1.88 4.75
C ALA A 192 -11.26 -0.59 4.59
N TYR A 193 -12.52 -0.71 4.19
CA TYR A 193 -13.45 0.43 4.10
C TYR A 193 -14.03 0.85 5.46
N ILE A 194 -13.80 0.09 6.53
CA ILE A 194 -14.23 0.45 7.88
C ILE A 194 -13.13 1.30 8.53
N PRO A 195 -13.35 2.61 8.80
CA PRO A 195 -12.28 3.51 9.24
C PRO A 195 -11.56 3.07 10.52
N ILE A 196 -12.33 2.53 11.49
CA ILE A 196 -11.78 2.04 12.76
C ILE A 196 -10.89 0.82 12.54
N VAL A 197 -11.27 -0.08 11.63
CA VAL A 197 -10.52 -1.31 11.34
C VAL A 197 -9.24 -0.99 10.56
N ASN A 198 -9.32 -0.08 9.60
CA ASN A 198 -8.16 0.38 8.83
C ASN A 198 -7.06 0.98 9.75
N LEU A 199 -7.44 1.62 10.86
CA LEU A 199 -6.49 2.16 11.84
C LEU A 199 -5.64 1.07 12.53
N PHE A 200 -6.16 -0.15 12.65
CA PHE A 200 -5.49 -1.29 13.25
C PHE A 200 -5.00 -2.32 12.23
N ALA A 201 -5.25 -2.11 10.94
CA ALA A 201 -4.84 -2.99 9.85
C ALA A 201 -4.54 -2.16 8.59
N PRO A 202 -3.47 -1.34 8.61
CA PRO A 202 -3.10 -0.48 7.47
C PRO A 202 -2.58 -1.27 6.26
N ALA A 203 -2.41 -2.59 6.40
CA ALA A 203 -2.02 -3.51 5.33
C ALA A 203 -3.12 -4.55 5.12
N PHE A 204 -4.19 -4.15 4.44
CA PHE A 204 -5.05 -5.07 3.71
C PHE A 204 -4.64 -5.09 2.26
#